data_AF-A0A3C1DEC3-F1
#
_entry.id   AF-A0A3C1DEC3-F1
#
_cell.length_a   1.000
_cell.length_b   1.000
_cell.length_c   1.000
_cell.angle_alpha   90.00
_cell.angle_beta   90.00
_cell.angle_gamma   90.00
#
_symmetry.space_group_name_H-M   'P 1'
#
loop_
_entity.id
_entity.type
_entity.pdbx_description
1 polymer ?
#
loop_
_entity_poly.entity_id
_entity_poly.type
_entity_poly.pdbx_seq_one_letter_code
_entity_poly.pdbx_strand_id
1 'polypeptide(L)'
;MAKLGFYFDAESCIACHTCQVACKDVNHLPVGTNYRAVRSFCTGSGVTPRIYNISISLQGCDTCAELRELGEQPACVASCPMRALEFGDIDELRAKHEGELLADGCPAIPNAEMCNKNFIMRMKDCMADEDFDEYIV
;
A
#
# COMPACT_ATOMS: atom_id res chain seq x y z
N MET A 1 -12.14 15.49 -13.91
CA MET A 1 -11.28 15.70 -12.73
C MET A 1 -10.39 14.49 -12.61
N ALA A 2 -9.07 14.68 -12.49
CA ALA A 2 -8.11 13.58 -12.32
C ALA A 2 -8.43 12.80 -11.04
N LYS A 3 -8.53 11.48 -11.14
CA LYS A 3 -8.78 10.61 -9.97
C LYS A 3 -7.44 10.22 -9.40
N LEU A 4 -7.00 10.97 -8.40
CA LEU A 4 -5.71 10.69 -7.77
C LEU A 4 -5.78 9.42 -6.93
N GLY A 5 -4.72 8.64 -6.98
CA GLY A 5 -4.62 7.37 -6.28
C GLY A 5 -3.18 6.89 -6.12
N PHE A 6 -3.06 5.74 -5.49
CA PHE A 6 -1.77 5.08 -5.28
C PHE A 6 -1.69 3.81 -6.12
N TYR A 7 -0.51 3.55 -6.65
CA TYR A 7 -0.09 2.24 -7.11
C TYR A 7 0.86 1.63 -6.07
N PHE A 8 0.66 0.34 -5.77
CA PHE A 8 1.51 -0.41 -4.85
C PHE A 8 1.97 -1.73 -5.48
N ASP A 9 3.26 -1.99 -5.40
CA ASP A 9 3.87 -3.24 -5.82
C ASP A 9 4.09 -4.15 -4.61
N ALA A 10 3.25 -5.18 -4.46
CA ALA A 10 3.38 -6.16 -3.37
C ALA A 10 4.53 -7.15 -3.59
N GLU A 11 5.02 -7.30 -4.82
CA GLU A 11 6.14 -8.19 -5.15
C GLU A 11 7.47 -7.59 -4.68
N SER A 12 7.64 -6.28 -4.86
CA SER A 12 8.84 -5.54 -4.42
C SER A 12 8.80 -5.10 -2.95
N CYS A 13 7.65 -5.21 -2.28
CA CYS A 13 7.51 -4.73 -0.90
C CYS A 13 8.18 -5.67 0.13
N ILE A 14 9.21 -5.15 0.81
CA ILE A 14 9.97 -5.89 1.84
C ILE A 14 9.50 -5.64 3.29
N ALA A 15 8.36 -4.96 3.50
CA ALA A 15 7.87 -4.56 4.82
C ALA A 15 8.90 -3.86 5.72
N CYS A 16 9.61 -2.85 5.20
CA CYS A 16 10.56 -2.06 6.00
C CYS A 16 9.92 -1.04 6.96
N HIS A 17 8.58 -0.85 6.90
CA HIS A 17 7.82 0.14 7.68
C HIS A 17 8.20 1.62 7.50
N THR A 18 9.14 1.96 6.60
CA THR A 18 9.55 3.36 6.38
C THR A 18 8.39 4.25 5.95
N CYS A 19 7.51 3.76 5.07
CA CYS A 19 6.36 4.54 4.61
C CYS A 19 5.34 4.83 5.73
N GLN A 20 5.26 3.98 6.75
CA GLN A 20 4.43 4.20 7.94
C GLN A 20 5.07 5.23 8.87
N VAL A 21 6.38 5.12 9.13
CA VAL A 21 7.13 6.07 9.97
C VAL A 21 7.14 7.47 9.34
N ALA A 22 7.46 7.58 8.04
CA ALA A 22 7.47 8.85 7.32
C ALA A 22 6.09 9.52 7.30
N CYS A 23 5.02 8.74 7.14
CA CYS A 23 3.66 9.26 7.18
C CYS A 23 3.32 9.83 8.57
N LYS A 24 3.71 9.15 9.66
CA LYS A 24 3.52 9.66 11.01
C LYS A 24 4.28 10.94 11.29
N ASP A 25 5.54 10.99 10.84
CA ASP A 25 6.44 12.12 11.08
C ASP A 25 5.87 13.39 10.46
N VAL A 26 5.53 13.36 9.17
CA VAL A 26 4.94 14.51 8.46
C VAL A 26 3.60 14.93 9.04
N ASN A 27 2.76 13.98 9.46
CA ASN A 27 1.43 14.28 10.01
C ASN A 27 1.43 14.48 11.53
N HIS A 28 2.59 14.40 12.20
CA HIS A 28 2.73 14.51 13.66
C HIS A 28 1.74 13.62 14.44
N LEU A 29 1.55 12.38 13.99
CA LEU A 29 0.52 11.50 14.54
C LEU A 29 0.89 10.97 15.93
N PRO A 30 -0.10 10.89 16.86
CA PRO A 30 0.14 10.31 18.17
C PRO A 30 0.39 8.78 18.08
N VAL A 31 0.95 8.24 19.16
CA VAL A 31 1.17 6.79 19.30
C VAL A 31 -0.17 6.05 19.17
N GLY A 32 -0.19 4.99 18.37
CA GLY A 32 -1.40 4.20 18.10
C GLY A 32 -2.19 4.63 16.85
N THR A 33 -1.96 5.83 16.32
CA THR A 33 -2.63 6.30 15.09
C THR A 33 -1.73 6.08 13.87
N ASN A 34 -2.30 5.53 12.79
CA ASN A 34 -1.64 5.28 11.52
C ASN A 34 -2.55 5.74 10.38
N TYR A 35 -2.09 6.65 9.52
CA TYR A 35 -2.73 6.91 8.22
C TYR A 35 -2.20 6.00 7.11
N ARG A 36 -1.07 5.34 7.35
CA ARG A 36 -0.52 4.30 6.49
C ARG A 36 -0.06 3.15 7.35
N ALA A 37 -0.41 1.92 6.97
CA ALA A 37 -0.03 0.72 7.70
C ALA A 37 0.64 -0.28 6.77
N VAL A 38 1.70 -0.90 7.28
CA VAL A 38 2.30 -2.08 6.65
C VAL A 38 1.84 -3.30 7.43
N ARG A 39 1.33 -4.30 6.72
CA ARG A 39 0.88 -5.58 7.28
C ARG A 39 1.55 -6.72 6.53
N SER A 40 1.86 -7.78 7.25
CA SER A 40 2.51 -8.97 6.71
C SER A 40 1.60 -10.16 6.92
N PHE A 41 1.51 -10.98 5.90
CA PHE A 41 0.64 -12.15 5.87
C PHE A 41 1.46 -13.36 5.44
N CYS A 42 1.13 -14.49 6.01
CA CYS A 42 1.66 -15.78 5.61
C CYS A 42 0.53 -16.60 4.99
N THR A 43 0.76 -17.17 3.80
CA THR A 43 -0.11 -18.18 3.19
C THR A 43 0.58 -19.53 3.10
N GLY A 44 -0.24 -20.57 2.99
CA GLY A 44 0.20 -21.95 2.91
C GLY A 44 0.35 -22.61 4.28
N SER A 45 0.06 -23.91 4.32
CA SER A 45 0.13 -24.71 5.55
C SER A 45 1.40 -25.56 5.60
N GLY A 46 2.03 -25.65 6.78
CA GLY A 46 3.15 -26.55 7.04
C GLY A 46 4.53 -26.03 6.59
N VAL A 47 5.22 -26.78 5.74
CA VAL A 47 6.66 -26.58 5.42
C VAL A 47 6.94 -25.62 4.27
N THR A 48 5.90 -25.08 3.63
CA THR A 48 6.03 -24.11 2.52
C THR A 48 5.30 -22.80 2.82
N PRO A 49 5.69 -22.05 3.88
CA PRO A 49 5.10 -20.75 4.14
C PRO A 49 5.49 -19.75 3.05
N ARG A 50 4.51 -19.03 2.51
CA ARG A 50 4.71 -17.94 1.56
C ARG A 50 4.32 -16.63 2.22
N ILE A 51 5.25 -15.69 2.25
CA ILE A 51 5.03 -14.39 2.88
C ILE A 51 4.76 -13.35 1.80
N TYR A 52 3.78 -12.49 2.07
CA TYR A 52 3.55 -11.27 1.32
C TYR A 52 3.28 -10.10 2.26
N ASN A 53 3.57 -8.91 1.77
CA ASN A 53 3.50 -7.68 2.54
C ASN A 53 2.61 -6.70 1.79
N ILE A 54 1.79 -5.96 2.53
CA ILE A 54 0.95 -4.92 1.94
C ILE A 54 1.14 -3.60 2.68
N SER A 55 1.19 -2.51 1.90
CA SER A 55 1.21 -1.16 2.43
C SER A 55 -0.06 -0.43 2.04
N ILE A 56 -0.95 -0.26 3.00
CA ILE A 56 -2.28 0.31 2.79
C ILE A 56 -2.38 1.73 3.34
N SER A 57 -3.16 2.56 2.66
CA SER A 57 -3.54 3.89 3.16
C SER A 57 -4.82 3.76 3.97
N LEU A 58 -4.78 4.09 5.26
CA LEU A 58 -5.90 4.00 6.18
C LEU A 58 -6.77 5.27 6.18
N GLN A 59 -7.88 5.21 6.91
CA GLN A 59 -8.73 6.37 7.18
C GLN A 59 -7.91 7.51 7.80
N GLY A 60 -8.05 8.71 7.25
CA GLY A 60 -7.28 9.89 7.63
C GLY A 60 -6.14 10.23 6.67
N CYS A 61 -5.79 9.34 5.72
CA CYS A 61 -4.87 9.68 4.65
C CYS A 61 -5.51 10.67 3.66
N ASP A 62 -5.00 11.90 3.66
CA ASP A 62 -5.40 13.01 2.81
C ASP A 62 -4.58 13.09 1.50
N THR A 63 -3.73 12.09 1.23
CA THR A 63 -2.74 12.07 0.13
C THR A 63 -1.65 13.14 0.23
N CYS A 64 -1.34 13.60 1.46
CA CYS A 64 -0.34 14.66 1.72
C CYS A 64 -0.63 15.92 0.91
N ALA A 65 -1.82 16.51 1.11
CA ALA A 65 -2.27 17.66 0.32
C ALA A 65 -1.27 18.83 0.38
N GLU A 66 -0.73 19.11 1.57
CA GLU A 66 0.24 20.19 1.79
C GLU A 66 1.55 20.00 1.01
N LEU A 67 2.12 18.78 1.02
CA LEU A 67 3.34 18.48 0.25
C LEU A 67 3.09 18.60 -1.26
N ARG A 68 1.89 18.22 -1.71
CA ARG A 68 1.52 18.31 -3.12
C ARG A 68 1.35 19.75 -3.59
N GLU A 69 0.89 20.66 -2.74
CA GLU A 69 0.84 22.10 -3.05
C GLU A 69 2.24 22.70 -3.24
N LEU A 70 3.25 22.15 -2.56
CA LEU A 70 4.67 22.49 -2.74
C LEU A 70 5.31 21.81 -3.95
N GLY A 71 4.59 20.95 -4.67
CA GLY A 71 5.10 20.17 -5.80
C GLY A 71 5.92 18.94 -5.41
N GLU A 72 5.86 18.53 -4.13
CA GLU A 72 6.51 17.33 -3.65
C GLU A 72 5.61 16.08 -3.74
N GLN A 73 6.24 14.91 -3.70
CA GLN A 73 5.53 13.64 -3.65
C GLN A 73 5.04 13.35 -2.22
N PRO A 74 3.97 12.54 -2.06
CA PRO A 74 3.57 12.08 -0.74
C PRO A 74 4.72 11.41 0.02
N ALA A 75 4.85 11.70 1.31
CA ALA A 75 5.97 11.24 2.13
C ALA A 75 6.18 9.72 2.10
N CYS A 76 5.08 8.97 2.01
CA CYS A 76 5.11 7.51 1.90
C CYS A 76 5.69 6.98 0.58
N VAL A 77 5.53 7.72 -0.52
CA VAL A 77 6.10 7.41 -1.84
C VAL A 77 7.58 7.76 -1.84
N ALA A 78 7.92 8.98 -1.41
CA ALA A 78 9.30 9.48 -1.39
C ALA A 78 10.22 8.65 -0.48
N SER A 79 9.68 8.06 0.59
CA SER A 79 10.45 7.28 1.57
C SER A 79 10.63 5.80 1.22
N CYS A 80 9.99 5.29 0.16
CA CYS A 80 10.06 3.86 -0.17
C CYS A 80 11.41 3.51 -0.81
N PRO A 81 12.30 2.72 -0.15
CA PRO A 81 13.61 2.40 -0.72
C PRO A 81 13.51 1.47 -1.94
N MET A 82 12.47 0.63 -1.97
CA MET A 82 12.20 -0.30 -3.08
C MET A 82 11.45 0.36 -4.24
N ARG A 83 10.98 1.61 -4.08
CA ARG A 83 10.09 2.29 -5.03
C ARG A 83 8.84 1.47 -5.38
N ALA A 84 8.35 0.71 -4.39
CA ALA A 84 7.13 -0.09 -4.50
C ALA A 84 5.84 0.75 -4.43
N LEU A 85 5.94 2.07 -4.36
CA LEU A 85 4.81 2.98 -4.24
C LEU A 85 4.92 4.07 -5.28
N GLU A 86 3.82 4.33 -5.98
CA GLU A 86 3.67 5.46 -6.89
C GLU A 86 2.37 6.22 -6.59
N PHE A 87 2.36 7.51 -6.89
CA PHE A 87 1.18 8.36 -6.71
C PHE A 87 0.98 9.21 -7.96
N GLY A 88 -0.27 9.33 -8.39
CA GLY A 88 -0.61 10.03 -9.63
C GLY A 88 -2.09 9.86 -9.98
N ASP A 89 -2.43 10.16 -11.23
CA ASP A 89 -3.74 9.84 -11.77
C ASP A 89 -3.90 8.32 -11.92
N ILE A 90 -5.01 7.78 -11.43
CA ILE A 90 -5.22 6.34 -11.38
C ILE A 90 -5.38 5.73 -12.77
N ASP A 91 -5.92 6.47 -13.74
CA ASP A 91 -6.13 5.97 -15.09
C ASP A 91 -4.77 5.90 -15.82
N GLU A 92 -3.90 6.88 -15.60
CA GLU A 92 -2.51 6.84 -16.08
C GLU A 92 -1.70 5.71 -15.43
N LEU A 93 -1.84 5.52 -14.12
CA LEU A 93 -1.15 4.44 -13.41
C LEU A 93 -1.64 3.06 -13.86
N ARG A 94 -2.95 2.90 -14.14
CA ARG A 94 -3.51 1.66 -14.71
C ARG A 94 -2.96 1.38 -16.10
N ALA A 95 -2.83 2.40 -16.95
CA ALA A 95 -2.24 2.26 -18.27
C ALA A 95 -0.73 1.94 -18.21
N LYS A 96 0.01 2.56 -17.29
CA LYS A 96 1.45 2.33 -17.13
C LYS A 96 1.79 0.89 -16.72
N HIS A 97 0.93 0.28 -15.90
CA HIS A 97 1.09 -1.07 -15.37
C HIS A 97 0.15 -2.07 -16.05
N GLU A 98 -0.30 -1.76 -17.26
CA GLU A 98 -1.14 -2.66 -18.06
C GLU A 98 -0.39 -3.96 -18.36
N GLY A 99 -0.89 -5.08 -17.84
CA GLY A 99 -0.27 -6.41 -17.97
C GLY A 99 0.21 -7.04 -16.66
N GLU A 100 0.21 -6.29 -15.56
CA GLU A 100 0.40 -6.86 -14.22
C GLU A 100 -0.91 -7.42 -13.66
N LEU A 101 -0.81 -8.32 -12.67
CA LEU A 101 -1.96 -8.80 -11.91
C LEU A 101 -2.46 -7.68 -10.99
N LEU A 102 -3.16 -6.71 -11.58
CA LEU A 102 -3.69 -5.54 -10.87
C LEU A 102 -4.99 -5.92 -10.17
N ALA A 103 -5.04 -5.66 -8.87
CA ALA A 103 -6.27 -5.76 -8.11
C ALA A 103 -6.67 -4.41 -7.52
N ASP A 104 -7.98 -4.14 -7.65
CA ASP A 104 -8.67 -3.05 -6.96
C ASP A 104 -9.00 -3.50 -5.53
N GLY A 105 -7.95 -3.74 -4.73
CA GLY A 105 -8.04 -4.26 -3.37
C GLY A 105 -7.26 -5.55 -3.15
N CYS A 106 -7.09 -5.94 -1.88
CA CYS A 106 -6.46 -7.20 -1.49
C CYS A 106 -7.54 -8.14 -0.93
N PRO A 107 -7.59 -9.43 -1.30
CA PRO A 107 -8.55 -10.38 -0.71
C PRO A 107 -8.39 -10.53 0.82
N ALA A 108 -7.19 -10.29 1.37
CA ALA A 108 -6.95 -10.23 2.82
C ALA A 108 -7.45 -8.94 3.49
N ILE A 109 -7.81 -7.92 2.72
CA ILE A 109 -8.50 -6.71 3.19
C ILE A 109 -9.72 -6.49 2.29
N PRO A 110 -10.77 -7.32 2.45
CA PRO A 110 -11.96 -7.30 1.60
C PRO A 110 -12.79 -6.01 1.78
N ASN A 111 -12.61 -5.30 2.90
CA ASN A 111 -13.24 -4.02 3.11
C ASN A 111 -12.41 -2.89 2.49
N ALA A 112 -12.81 -2.51 1.27
CA ALA A 112 -12.49 -1.23 0.63
C ALA A 112 -12.88 0.02 1.48
N GLU A 113 -13.39 -0.16 2.69
CA GLU A 113 -13.66 0.89 3.68
C GLU A 113 -12.42 1.30 4.49
N MET A 114 -11.40 0.44 4.57
CA MET A 114 -10.13 0.77 5.24
C MET A 114 -9.10 1.39 4.30
N CYS A 115 -9.34 1.39 2.99
CA CYS A 115 -8.43 1.93 1.98
C CYS A 115 -9.04 3.13 1.25
N ASN A 116 -8.22 4.15 0.95
CA ASN A 116 -8.64 5.20 0.02
C ASN A 116 -9.11 4.57 -1.30
N LYS A 117 -10.27 5.02 -1.82
CA LYS A 117 -11.03 4.35 -2.90
C LYS A 117 -10.29 4.21 -4.24
N ASN A 118 -9.14 4.88 -4.41
CA ASN A 118 -8.31 4.82 -5.61
C ASN A 118 -6.94 4.21 -5.25
N PHE A 119 -6.90 2.90 -5.05
CA PHE A 119 -5.69 2.15 -4.76
C PHE A 119 -5.61 0.95 -5.69
N ILE A 120 -4.57 0.91 -6.54
CA ILE A 120 -4.28 -0.24 -7.40
C ILE A 120 -3.04 -0.95 -6.87
N MET A 121 -3.03 -2.28 -6.97
CA MET A 121 -1.94 -3.08 -6.45
C MET A 121 -1.54 -4.17 -7.43
N ARG A 122 -0.25 -4.31 -7.69
CA ARG A 122 0.32 -5.53 -8.28
C ARG A 122 0.31 -6.62 -7.22
N MET A 123 -0.50 -7.64 -7.44
CA MET A 123 -0.60 -8.79 -6.56
C MET A 123 0.56 -9.77 -6.79
N LYS A 124 1.00 -10.36 -5.69
CA LYS A 124 1.83 -11.55 -5.70
C LYS A 124 0.93 -12.79 -5.81
N ASP A 125 1.42 -13.84 -6.45
CA ASP A 125 0.70 -15.10 -6.68
C ASP A 125 0.06 -15.69 -5.40
N CYS A 126 0.82 -15.75 -4.31
CA CYS A 126 0.38 -16.24 -3.01
C CYS A 126 -0.71 -15.41 -2.34
N MET A 127 -0.99 -14.20 -2.82
CA MET A 127 -2.08 -13.37 -2.28
C MET A 127 -3.46 -13.86 -2.74
N ALA A 128 -3.54 -14.75 -3.73
CA ALA A 128 -4.79 -15.37 -4.18
C ALA A 128 -5.21 -16.57 -3.33
N ASP A 129 -4.37 -17.03 -2.40
CA ASP A 129 -4.69 -18.15 -1.52
C ASP A 129 -5.76 -17.76 -0.48
N GLU A 130 -6.72 -18.65 -0.21
CA GLU A 130 -7.78 -18.43 0.79
C GLU A 130 -7.29 -18.65 2.24
N ASP A 131 -6.25 -19.47 2.42
CA ASP A 131 -5.63 -19.75 3.72
C ASP A 131 -4.50 -18.75 3.99
N PHE A 132 -4.82 -17.64 4.68
CA PHE A 132 -3.85 -16.64 5.12
C PHE A 132 -4.01 -16.30 6.61
N ASP A 133 -2.88 -16.16 7.29
CA ASP A 133 -2.79 -15.66 8.66
C ASP A 133 -2.03 -14.32 8.67
N GLU A 134 -2.60 -13.31 9.33
CA GLU A 134 -1.86 -12.06 9.60
C GLU A 134 -0.81 -12.34 10.67
N TYR A 135 0.47 -12.16 10.31
CA TYR A 135 1.58 -12.31 11.23
C TYR A 135 2.07 -10.93 11.64
N ILE A 136 1.83 -10.58 12.90
CA ILE A 136 2.27 -9.31 13.48
C ILE A 136 3.76 -9.45 13.81
N VAL A 137 4.60 -8.70 13.08
CA VAL A 137 6.04 -8.54 13.38
C VAL A 137 6.25 -7.43 14.39
#